data_AF-A0A958KJR8-F1
#
_entry.id   AF-A0A958KJR8-F1
#
_cell.length_a   1.000
_cell.length_b   1.000
_cell.length_c   1.000
_cell.angle_alpha   90.00
_cell.angle_beta   90.00
_cell.angle_gamma   90.00
#
_symmetry.space_group_name_H-M   'P 1'
#
loop_
_entity.id
_entity.type
_entity.pdbx_description
1 polymer ?
#
loop_
_entity_poly.entity_id
_entity_poly.type
_entity_poly.pdbx_seq_one_letter_code
_entity_poly.pdbx_strand_id
1 'polypeptide(L)'
;MFRFFPQLFALACTALLLSSSAEADSAQSVLIPPNKRILSYYNKPFDSLNRKERWLIGVHGLRGTPLHRREWAVRQIERTVNRQIVPIRTYYLRASENPSFRVKEITVNFVMKRAGANGYDDRVLDISFASEYVPAVAGRPPLVDRGYTFRLSAANNIASAFFYRSDLTKVSLLPLDSLKLIPEKEYTVVLKFETDSVSFMLNNKNIGSYSSRELNTGMIALTGGWIPITINELKISALGADGTEAEYSGLVPQFHRGGT
;
A
#
# COMPACT_ATOMS: atom_id res chain seq x y z
N MET A 1 -1.43 61.15 4.49
CA MET A 1 -2.55 60.24 4.78
C MET A 1 -2.24 58.90 4.09
N PHE A 2 -1.57 57.97 4.78
CA PHE A 2 -1.34 56.62 4.26
C PHE A 2 -1.77 55.61 5.33
N ARG A 3 -2.92 54.95 5.09
CA ARG A 3 -3.40 53.84 5.91
C ARG A 3 -2.71 52.57 5.42
N PHE A 4 -1.78 52.04 6.22
CA PHE A 4 -1.15 50.75 5.97
C PHE A 4 -2.11 49.61 6.32
N PHE A 5 -2.25 48.65 5.41
CA PHE A 5 -3.07 47.44 5.53
C PHE A 5 -2.40 46.39 6.44
N PRO A 6 -2.83 46.18 7.70
CA PRO A 6 -2.21 45.19 8.60
C PRO A 6 -2.61 43.75 8.23
N GLN A 7 -3.73 43.60 7.52
CA GLN A 7 -4.32 42.30 7.19
C GLN A 7 -3.53 41.53 6.13
N LEU A 8 -2.87 42.23 5.18
CA LEU A 8 -2.03 41.60 4.15
C LEU A 8 -0.73 41.04 4.73
N PHE A 9 -0.16 41.68 5.75
CA PHE A 9 1.08 41.24 6.40
C PHE A 9 0.85 39.98 7.26
N ALA A 10 -0.29 39.90 7.95
CA ALA A 10 -0.67 38.72 8.73
C ALA A 10 -0.94 37.50 7.84
N LEU A 11 -1.58 37.67 6.69
CA LEU A 11 -1.82 36.59 5.72
C LEU A 11 -0.52 36.04 5.13
N ALA A 12 0.45 36.90 4.81
CA ALA A 12 1.75 36.48 4.30
C ALA A 12 2.57 35.70 5.34
N CYS A 13 2.58 36.13 6.60
CA CYS A 13 3.26 35.40 7.69
C CYS A 13 2.62 34.04 7.99
N THR A 14 1.29 33.92 7.88
CA THR A 14 0.59 32.65 8.09
C THR A 14 0.88 31.66 6.95
N ALA A 15 0.95 32.14 5.70
CA ALA A 15 1.31 31.32 4.54
C ALA A 15 2.78 30.83 4.58
N LEU A 16 3.71 31.66 5.05
CA LEU A 16 5.11 31.30 5.26
C LEU A 16 5.28 30.27 6.39
N LEU A 17 4.55 30.43 7.51
CA LEU A 17 4.58 29.46 8.62
C LEU A 17 3.99 28.11 8.21
N LEU A 18 2.85 28.08 7.49
CA LEU A 18 2.25 26.84 6.99
C LEU A 18 3.15 26.09 6.00
N SER A 19 3.91 26.82 5.18
CA SER A 19 4.86 26.22 4.23
C SER A 19 6.05 25.58 4.95
N SER A 20 6.56 26.22 6.00
CA SER A 20 7.65 25.69 6.82
C SER A 20 7.25 24.48 7.66
N SER A 21 5.99 24.39 8.11
CA SER A 21 5.47 23.21 8.80
C SER A 21 5.38 21.99 7.88
N ALA A 22 4.95 22.18 6.64
CA ALA A 22 4.87 21.10 5.65
C ALA A 22 6.26 20.56 5.25
N GLU A 23 7.28 21.44 5.16
CA GLU A 23 8.67 21.02 4.97
C GLU A 23 9.25 20.32 6.20
N ALA A 24 8.92 20.79 7.41
CA ALA A 24 9.35 20.16 8.67
C ALA A 24 8.75 18.75 8.87
N ASP A 25 7.47 18.55 8.53
CA ASP A 25 6.83 17.22 8.53
C ASP A 25 7.45 16.31 7.47
N SER A 26 7.85 16.86 6.31
CA SER A 26 8.54 16.10 5.27
C SER A 26 9.96 15.66 5.67
N ALA A 27 10.63 16.45 6.52
CA ALA A 27 11.99 16.16 7.02
C ALA A 27 12.00 15.02 8.07
N GLN A 28 10.84 14.69 8.65
CA GLN A 28 10.68 13.59 9.61
C GLN A 28 10.01 12.34 9.01
N SER A 29 9.49 12.41 7.79
CA SER A 29 8.78 11.31 7.15
C SER A 29 9.69 10.09 6.94
N VAL A 30 9.19 8.90 7.29
CA VAL A 30 9.87 7.61 7.07
C VAL A 30 9.68 7.10 5.63
N LEU A 31 8.93 7.84 4.81
CA LEU A 31 8.41 7.43 3.51
C LEU A 31 9.00 8.25 2.34
N ILE A 32 9.69 7.60 1.42
CA ILE A 32 10.25 8.21 0.19
C ILE A 32 9.37 7.92 -1.04
N PRO A 33 9.34 8.82 -2.04
CA PRO A 33 8.65 8.52 -3.30
C PRO A 33 9.32 7.35 -4.02
N PRO A 34 8.58 6.54 -4.82
CA PRO A 34 9.19 5.44 -5.57
C PRO A 34 10.25 5.93 -6.60
N ASN A 35 11.11 5.03 -7.09
CA ASN A 35 12.22 5.39 -7.98
C ASN A 35 11.75 5.98 -9.33
N LYS A 36 12.18 7.21 -9.66
CA LYS A 36 11.83 7.95 -10.88
C LYS A 36 12.00 7.17 -12.20
N ARG A 37 13.01 6.29 -12.32
CA ARG A 37 13.29 5.54 -13.56
C ARG A 37 12.30 4.40 -13.79
N ILE A 38 12.01 3.63 -12.74
CA ILE A 38 10.96 2.60 -12.74
C ILE A 38 9.62 3.30 -13.05
N LEU A 39 9.34 4.41 -12.36
CA LEU A 39 8.15 5.24 -12.55
C LEU A 39 7.94 5.80 -13.97
N SER A 40 9.02 6.14 -14.70
CA SER A 40 8.91 6.70 -16.05
C SER A 40 8.23 5.75 -17.05
N TYR A 41 8.26 4.44 -16.78
CA TYR A 41 7.58 3.43 -17.59
C TYR A 41 6.09 3.30 -17.23
N TYR A 42 5.64 3.70 -16.04
CA TYR A 42 4.25 3.55 -15.60
C TYR A 42 3.38 4.79 -15.92
N ASN A 43 4.00 5.93 -16.21
CA ASN A 43 3.30 7.14 -16.68
C ASN A 43 3.08 7.16 -18.20
N LYS A 44 3.60 6.16 -18.91
CA LYS A 44 3.43 5.99 -20.36
C LYS A 44 2.21 5.11 -20.64
N PRO A 45 1.34 5.45 -21.60
CA PRO A 45 0.32 4.53 -22.12
C PRO A 45 0.96 3.20 -22.52
N PHE A 46 0.32 2.05 -22.23
CA PHE A 46 0.92 0.73 -22.47
C PHE A 46 1.37 0.52 -23.93
N ASP A 47 0.61 1.06 -24.88
CA ASP A 47 0.91 0.97 -26.30
C ASP A 47 2.15 1.80 -26.70
N SER A 48 2.48 2.84 -25.93
CA SER A 48 3.69 3.63 -26.11
C SER A 48 4.95 3.00 -25.49
N LEU A 49 4.80 1.89 -24.76
CA LEU A 49 5.92 1.15 -24.18
C LEU A 49 6.60 0.28 -25.22
N ASN A 50 7.93 0.27 -25.22
CA ASN A 50 8.70 -0.68 -26.02
C ASN A 50 8.65 -2.10 -25.42
N ARG A 51 9.10 -3.11 -26.18
CA ARG A 51 9.08 -4.52 -25.76
C ARG A 51 9.79 -4.77 -24.43
N LYS A 52 10.91 -4.09 -24.17
CA LYS A 52 11.68 -4.20 -22.93
C LYS A 52 10.91 -3.59 -21.76
N GLU A 53 10.29 -2.44 -21.95
CA GLU A 53 9.46 -1.77 -20.94
C GLU A 53 8.21 -2.61 -20.62
N ARG A 54 7.50 -3.13 -21.62
CA ARG A 54 6.35 -4.04 -21.42
C ARG A 54 6.75 -5.33 -20.71
N TRP A 55 7.90 -5.90 -21.06
CA TRP A 55 8.45 -7.08 -20.37
C TRP A 55 8.80 -6.76 -18.92
N LEU A 56 9.47 -5.62 -18.66
CA LEU A 56 9.77 -5.16 -17.30
C LEU A 56 8.48 -4.95 -16.49
N ILE A 57 7.43 -4.35 -17.05
CA ILE A 57 6.12 -4.24 -16.40
C ILE A 57 5.49 -5.62 -16.20
N GLY A 58 5.61 -6.53 -17.15
CA GLY A 58 5.09 -7.90 -17.05
C GLY A 58 5.73 -8.71 -15.92
N VAL A 59 7.04 -8.53 -15.70
CA VAL A 59 7.87 -9.22 -14.69
C VAL A 59 7.87 -8.49 -13.34
N HIS A 60 7.68 -7.17 -13.33
CA HIS A 60 7.70 -6.32 -12.13
C HIS A 60 6.33 -5.73 -11.79
N GLY A 61 5.25 -6.26 -12.38
CA GLY A 61 3.91 -5.67 -12.34
C GLY A 61 3.31 -5.50 -10.96
N LEU A 62 3.76 -6.25 -9.94
CA LEU A 62 3.56 -5.96 -8.50
C LEU A 62 4.77 -5.37 -7.79
N ARG A 63 5.97 -5.60 -8.32
CA ARG A 63 7.15 -4.94 -7.77
C ARG A 63 7.07 -3.43 -7.98
N GLY A 64 6.17 -2.95 -8.85
CA GLY A 64 5.56 -1.62 -8.81
C GLY A 64 4.37 -1.44 -9.74
N THR A 65 3.20 -2.00 -9.43
CA THR A 65 1.92 -1.69 -10.10
C THR A 65 1.64 -0.18 -10.00
N PRO A 66 0.85 0.42 -10.90
CA PRO A 66 0.54 1.85 -10.80
C PRO A 66 -0.11 2.13 -9.45
N LEU A 67 0.60 2.88 -8.63
CA LEU A 67 0.10 3.48 -7.40
C LEU A 67 0.31 4.97 -7.55
N HIS A 68 -0.70 5.78 -7.27
CA HIS A 68 -0.62 7.23 -7.45
C HIS A 68 0.52 7.81 -6.61
N ARG A 69 1.58 8.32 -7.25
CA ARG A 69 2.86 8.68 -6.58
C ARG A 69 2.75 9.75 -5.48
N ARG A 70 1.68 10.56 -5.52
CA ARG A 70 1.41 11.59 -4.51
C ARG A 70 0.72 11.00 -3.29
N GLU A 71 0.05 9.86 -3.45
CA GLU A 71 -0.64 9.15 -2.38
C GLU A 71 0.22 8.01 -1.83
N TRP A 72 1.06 7.38 -2.65
CA TRP A 72 1.81 6.19 -2.29
C TRP A 72 3.33 6.41 -2.24
N ALA A 73 3.98 5.72 -1.31
CA ALA A 73 5.41 5.82 -1.04
C ALA A 73 6.02 4.44 -0.74
N VAL A 74 7.35 4.38 -0.61
CA VAL A 74 8.08 3.23 -0.06
C VAL A 74 8.87 3.68 1.16
N ARG A 75 9.31 2.75 2.01
CA ARG A 75 10.15 3.11 3.18
C ARG A 75 11.54 3.59 2.75
N GLN A 76 12.11 4.53 3.51
CA GLN A 76 13.43 5.11 3.25
C GLN A 76 14.59 4.09 3.29
N ILE A 77 14.49 3.06 4.14
CA ILE A 77 15.54 2.07 4.35
C ILE A 77 15.12 0.72 3.74
N GLU A 78 15.16 0.61 2.42
CA GLU A 78 15.21 -0.70 1.75
C GLU A 78 16.66 -1.21 1.79
N ARG A 79 17.06 -1.88 2.89
CA ARG A 79 18.30 -2.67 2.91
C ARG A 79 18.11 -3.89 1.99
N THR A 80 18.28 -3.70 0.69
CA THR A 80 18.44 -4.80 -0.26
C THR A 80 19.85 -5.34 -0.16
N VAL A 81 20.11 -6.10 0.90
CA VAL A 81 21.42 -6.74 1.12
C VAL A 81 21.74 -7.77 0.02
N ASN A 82 20.74 -8.22 -0.75
CA ASN A 82 20.92 -9.06 -1.94
C ASN A 82 20.76 -8.27 -3.24
N ARG A 83 21.89 -7.79 -3.78
CA ARG A 83 21.99 -7.02 -5.04
C ARG A 83 21.71 -7.83 -6.33
N GLN A 84 21.15 -9.04 -6.27
CA GLN A 84 20.91 -9.88 -7.47
C GLN A 84 19.46 -10.31 -7.70
N ILE A 85 18.54 -10.02 -6.78
CA ILE A 85 17.13 -10.42 -6.90
C ILE A 85 16.26 -9.19 -6.65
N VAL A 86 15.48 -8.77 -7.64
CA VAL A 86 14.72 -7.50 -7.63
C VAL A 86 13.81 -7.44 -6.40
N PRO A 87 13.93 -6.43 -5.52
CA PRO A 87 13.20 -6.39 -4.25
C PRO A 87 11.69 -6.40 -4.43
N ILE A 88 11.00 -7.17 -3.58
CA ILE A 88 9.59 -6.96 -3.27
C ILE A 88 9.51 -5.65 -2.49
N ARG A 89 8.74 -4.69 -3.00
CA ARG A 89 8.55 -3.38 -2.37
C ARG A 89 7.19 -3.32 -1.70
N THR A 90 7.18 -2.97 -0.42
CA THR A 90 5.96 -2.61 0.28
C THR A 90 5.63 -1.16 -0.02
N TYR A 91 4.43 -0.93 -0.54
CA TYR A 91 3.92 0.41 -0.82
C TYR A 91 3.05 0.88 0.34
N TYR A 92 3.27 2.11 0.79
CA TYR A 92 2.58 2.72 1.93
C TYR A 92 1.74 3.90 1.47
N LEU A 93 0.55 4.05 2.04
CA LEU A 93 -0.28 5.24 1.85
C LEU A 93 0.31 6.39 2.67
N ARG A 94 0.76 7.46 2.01
CA ARG A 94 1.39 8.63 2.65
C ARG A 94 0.49 9.27 3.69
N ALA A 95 -0.79 9.44 3.39
CA ALA A 95 -1.75 10.05 4.32
C ALA A 95 -1.87 9.27 5.64
N SER A 96 -1.61 7.96 5.62
CA SER A 96 -1.67 7.09 6.81
C SER A 96 -0.47 7.22 7.75
N GLU A 97 0.56 8.00 7.38
CA GLU A 97 1.64 8.37 8.30
C GLU A 97 1.14 9.35 9.38
N ASN A 98 0.05 10.08 9.12
CA ASN A 98 -0.52 11.01 10.09
C ASN A 98 -1.20 10.25 11.26
N PRO A 99 -0.88 10.56 12.53
CA PRO A 99 -1.48 9.90 13.70
C PRO A 99 -3.00 10.07 13.83
N SER A 100 -3.59 11.09 13.21
CA SER A 100 -5.03 11.34 13.19
C SER A 100 -5.76 10.62 12.05
N PHE A 101 -5.04 9.99 11.13
CA PHE A 101 -5.64 9.22 10.04
C PHE A 101 -6.45 8.04 10.59
N ARG A 102 -7.69 7.87 10.09
CA ARG A 102 -8.56 6.75 10.46
C ARG A 102 -9.12 6.07 9.22
N VAL A 103 -8.73 4.82 8.96
CA VAL A 103 -9.29 4.05 7.85
C VAL A 103 -10.71 3.58 8.14
N LYS A 104 -11.57 3.61 7.14
CA LYS A 104 -12.95 3.10 7.21
C LYS A 104 -13.12 1.88 6.33
N GLU A 105 -12.55 1.91 5.13
CA GLU A 105 -12.64 0.81 4.19
C GLU A 105 -11.38 0.69 3.32
N ILE A 106 -10.96 -0.53 3.03
CA ILE A 106 -9.98 -0.83 1.98
C ILE A 106 -10.64 -1.82 1.01
N THR A 107 -10.79 -1.42 -0.24
CA THR A 107 -11.34 -2.24 -1.33
C THR A 107 -10.26 -2.48 -2.38
N VAL A 108 -10.01 -3.75 -2.71
CA VAL A 108 -9.01 -4.15 -3.70
C VAL A 108 -9.62 -5.15 -4.68
N ASN A 109 -9.62 -4.80 -5.96
CA ASN A 109 -9.92 -5.73 -7.06
C ASN A 109 -8.61 -6.23 -7.65
N PHE A 110 -8.43 -7.54 -7.73
CA PHE A 110 -7.17 -8.11 -8.16
C PHE A 110 -7.31 -9.46 -8.88
N VAL A 111 -6.28 -9.80 -9.66
CA VAL A 111 -6.12 -11.09 -10.34
C VAL A 111 -4.72 -11.61 -10.06
N MET A 112 -4.60 -12.80 -9.48
CA MET A 112 -3.29 -13.45 -9.29
C MET A 112 -2.87 -14.16 -10.57
N LYS A 113 -1.68 -13.89 -11.11
CA LYS A 113 -1.22 -14.59 -12.33
C LYS A 113 -0.95 -16.07 -12.07
N ARG A 114 -1.01 -16.88 -13.12
CA ARG A 114 -0.54 -18.28 -13.07
C ARG A 114 0.97 -18.32 -12.75
N ALA A 115 1.38 -19.27 -11.91
CA ALA A 115 2.80 -19.50 -11.66
C ALA A 115 3.49 -20.02 -12.95
N GLY A 116 4.71 -19.57 -13.20
CA GLY A 116 5.56 -20.17 -14.23
C GLY A 116 6.06 -21.56 -13.80
N ALA A 117 6.66 -22.31 -14.73
CA ALA A 117 7.14 -23.68 -14.49
C ALA A 117 8.24 -23.83 -13.42
N ASN A 118 8.76 -22.73 -12.87
CA ASN A 118 10.00 -22.71 -12.07
C ASN A 118 9.82 -23.00 -10.56
N GLY A 119 8.75 -23.71 -10.17
CA GLY A 119 8.59 -24.34 -8.84
C GLY A 119 8.39 -23.42 -7.62
N TYR A 120 8.83 -22.16 -7.64
CA TYR A 120 8.57 -21.21 -6.56
C TYR A 120 7.22 -20.52 -6.79
N ASP A 121 6.26 -20.82 -5.92
CA ASP A 121 4.91 -20.28 -5.96
C ASP A 121 4.63 -19.46 -4.70
N ASP A 122 4.56 -18.15 -4.85
CA ASP A 122 4.32 -17.22 -3.76
C ASP A 122 3.28 -16.16 -4.14
N ARG A 123 2.25 -16.57 -4.86
CA ARG A 123 1.12 -15.70 -5.24
C ARG A 123 0.35 -15.25 -4.00
N VAL A 124 0.84 -14.19 -3.39
CA VAL A 124 0.29 -13.61 -2.16
C VAL A 124 0.04 -12.12 -2.34
N LEU A 125 -1.08 -11.65 -1.81
CA LEU A 125 -1.40 -10.25 -1.59
C LEU A 125 -1.49 -10.03 -0.08
N ASP A 126 -0.62 -9.18 0.45
CA ASP A 126 -0.61 -8.75 1.83
C ASP A 126 -1.14 -7.31 1.89
N ILE A 127 -2.26 -7.13 2.60
CA ILE A 127 -2.81 -5.82 2.95
C ILE A 127 -2.50 -5.59 4.43
N SER A 128 -1.61 -4.66 4.74
CA SER A 128 -1.22 -4.30 6.10
C SER A 128 -1.89 -3.01 6.55
N PHE A 129 -2.25 -2.92 7.82
CA PHE A 129 -2.90 -1.76 8.44
C PHE A 129 -2.57 -1.73 9.95
N ALA A 130 -2.95 -0.65 10.65
CA ALA A 130 -2.58 -0.46 12.07
C ALA A 130 -1.11 -0.75 12.33
N SER A 131 -0.29 -0.28 11.39
CA SER A 131 1.12 -0.57 11.42
C SER A 131 1.90 0.64 11.95
N GLU A 132 2.78 0.36 12.89
CA GLU A 132 3.69 1.31 13.51
C GLU A 132 5.11 1.01 13.06
N TYR A 133 5.83 2.04 12.63
CA TYR A 133 7.19 1.89 12.16
C TYR A 133 8.07 3.02 12.66
N VAL A 134 9.22 2.66 13.22
CA VAL A 134 10.30 3.60 13.54
C VAL A 134 11.49 3.26 12.64
N PRO A 135 12.14 4.26 12.01
CA PRO A 135 13.27 4.01 11.13
C PRO A 135 14.39 3.31 11.92
N ALA A 136 15.02 2.35 11.26
CA ALA A 136 16.27 1.77 11.73
C ALA A 136 17.33 2.88 11.86
N VAL A 137 17.88 3.09 13.05
CA VAL A 137 19.15 3.82 13.19
C VAL A 137 20.19 3.04 12.38
N ALA A 138 21.02 3.73 11.58
CA ALA A 138 21.96 3.10 10.66
C ALA A 138 22.71 1.92 11.32
N GLY A 139 22.52 0.71 10.77
CA GLY A 139 23.16 -0.50 11.28
C GLY A 139 22.34 -1.36 12.25
N ARG A 140 21.17 -0.91 12.72
CA ARG A 140 20.27 -1.66 13.61
C ARG A 140 18.93 -1.97 12.92
N PRO A 141 18.21 -3.04 13.29
CA PRO A 141 16.83 -3.23 12.86
C PRO A 141 15.94 -2.06 13.34
N PRO A 142 14.76 -1.85 12.73
CA PRO A 142 13.79 -0.87 13.22
C PRO A 142 13.47 -1.11 14.70
N LEU A 143 13.33 -0.04 15.47
CA LEU A 143 12.99 -0.11 16.91
C LEU A 143 11.54 -0.57 17.14
N VAL A 144 10.65 -0.24 16.20
CA VAL A 144 9.25 -0.67 16.17
C VAL A 144 8.93 -1.01 14.74
N ASP A 145 8.48 -2.24 14.50
CA ASP A 145 7.99 -2.69 13.19
C ASP A 145 6.86 -3.69 13.40
N ARG A 146 5.67 -3.18 13.75
CA ARG A 146 4.53 -4.01 14.13
C ARG A 146 3.27 -3.59 13.39
N GLY A 147 2.32 -4.50 13.29
CA GLY A 147 1.01 -4.20 12.70
C GLY A 147 0.28 -5.43 12.25
N TYR A 148 -0.90 -5.22 11.68
CA TYR A 148 -1.75 -6.31 11.22
C TYR A 148 -1.55 -6.54 9.73
N THR A 149 -1.74 -7.77 9.28
CA THR A 149 -1.64 -8.13 7.86
C THR A 149 -2.71 -9.13 7.50
N PHE A 150 -3.56 -8.75 6.57
CA PHE A 150 -4.49 -9.65 5.91
C PHE A 150 -3.84 -10.21 4.65
N ARG A 151 -3.57 -11.53 4.66
CA ARG A 151 -2.93 -12.23 3.55
C ARG A 151 -3.94 -13.07 2.79
N LEU A 152 -3.94 -12.88 1.48
CA LEU A 152 -4.65 -13.69 0.50
C LEU A 152 -3.63 -14.45 -0.33
N SER A 153 -3.83 -15.75 -0.52
CA SER A 153 -2.88 -16.62 -1.22
C SER A 153 -3.55 -17.57 -2.22
N ALA A 154 -2.93 -17.71 -3.39
CA ALA A 154 -3.18 -18.79 -4.35
C ALA A 154 -2.01 -19.80 -4.42
N ALA A 155 -1.01 -19.66 -3.53
CA ALA A 155 0.12 -20.56 -3.46
C ALA A 155 -0.24 -21.85 -2.73
N ASN A 156 0.32 -22.99 -3.15
CA ASN A 156 0.01 -24.29 -2.55
C ASN A 156 0.56 -24.48 -1.13
N ASN A 157 1.63 -23.77 -0.78
CA ASN A 157 2.36 -23.89 0.49
C ASN A 157 2.29 -22.63 1.36
N ILE A 158 1.47 -21.64 0.97
CA ILE A 158 1.26 -20.42 1.75
C ILE A 158 -0.23 -20.26 1.96
N ALA A 159 -0.69 -20.33 3.21
CA ALA A 159 -2.10 -20.17 3.54
C ALA A 159 -2.51 -18.69 3.54
N SER A 160 -3.77 -18.44 3.17
CA SER A 160 -4.45 -17.19 3.48
C SER A 160 -4.72 -17.14 4.98
N ALA A 161 -4.51 -15.99 5.61
CA ALA A 161 -4.74 -15.81 7.03
C ALA A 161 -4.64 -14.33 7.42
N PHE A 162 -5.14 -14.02 8.61
CA PHE A 162 -4.91 -12.75 9.27
C PHE A 162 -3.79 -12.90 10.30
N PHE A 163 -2.80 -12.02 10.24
CA PHE A 163 -1.60 -12.07 11.07
C PHE A 163 -1.43 -10.80 11.88
N TYR A 164 -0.86 -10.94 13.07
CA TYR A 164 -0.12 -9.86 13.71
C TYR A 164 1.36 -10.04 13.41
N ARG A 165 1.99 -8.96 12.97
CA ARG A 165 3.41 -8.91 12.68
C ARG A 165 4.11 -8.11 13.77
N SER A 166 5.22 -8.65 14.27
CA SER A 166 6.16 -7.94 15.13
C SER A 166 7.56 -8.24 14.60
N ASP A 167 8.24 -7.21 14.13
CA ASP A 167 9.53 -7.27 13.47
C ASP A 167 9.48 -8.21 12.25
N LEU A 168 10.28 -9.27 12.28
CA LEU A 168 10.35 -10.31 11.24
C LEU A 168 9.42 -11.49 11.51
N THR A 169 8.70 -11.49 12.64
CA THR A 169 7.81 -12.58 13.03
C THR A 169 6.37 -12.28 12.66
N LYS A 170 5.64 -13.30 12.20
CA LYS A 170 4.20 -13.25 11.95
C LYS A 170 3.53 -14.31 12.82
N VAL A 171 2.56 -13.89 13.61
CA VAL A 171 1.71 -14.76 14.41
C VAL A 171 0.34 -14.80 13.74
N SER A 172 -0.12 -16.00 13.37
CA SER A 172 -1.46 -16.17 12.80
C SER A 172 -2.50 -15.93 13.90
N LEU A 173 -3.40 -14.98 13.66
CA LEU A 173 -4.50 -14.66 14.55
C LEU A 173 -5.80 -15.33 14.11
N LEU A 174 -6.03 -15.40 12.79
CA LEU A 174 -7.18 -16.07 12.19
C LEU A 174 -6.71 -16.82 10.93
N PRO A 175 -6.51 -18.14 10.99
CA PRO A 175 -6.24 -18.94 9.81
C PRO A 175 -7.48 -18.99 8.90
N LEU A 176 -7.27 -18.91 7.58
CA LEU A 176 -8.31 -19.04 6.58
C LEU A 176 -8.01 -20.25 5.69
N ASP A 177 -7.82 -21.41 6.33
CA ASP A 177 -7.30 -22.63 5.67
C ASP A 177 -8.21 -23.15 4.56
N SER A 178 -9.51 -22.88 4.63
CA SER A 178 -10.49 -23.22 3.59
C SER A 178 -10.47 -22.25 2.40
N LEU A 179 -9.81 -21.09 2.53
CA LEU A 179 -9.75 -20.08 1.48
C LEU A 179 -8.58 -20.36 0.53
N LYS A 180 -8.87 -21.07 -0.55
CA LYS A 180 -7.94 -21.29 -1.67
C LYS A 180 -8.30 -20.42 -2.86
N LEU A 181 -7.44 -19.45 -3.17
CA LEU A 181 -7.62 -18.62 -4.36
C LEU A 181 -7.17 -19.37 -5.61
N ILE A 182 -7.91 -19.16 -6.70
CA ILE A 182 -7.68 -19.75 -8.00
C ILE A 182 -6.95 -18.70 -8.86
N PRO A 183 -5.77 -19.01 -9.42
CA PRO A 183 -5.08 -18.10 -10.33
C PRO A 183 -5.94 -17.71 -11.53
N GLU A 184 -5.69 -16.53 -12.10
CA GLU A 184 -6.38 -15.95 -13.26
C GLU A 184 -7.87 -15.64 -13.05
N LYS A 185 -8.40 -15.94 -11.86
CA LYS A 185 -9.72 -15.48 -11.43
C LYS A 185 -9.62 -14.09 -10.82
N GLU A 186 -10.61 -13.26 -11.11
CA GLU A 186 -10.78 -11.96 -10.48
C GLU A 186 -11.43 -12.07 -9.10
N TYR A 187 -10.90 -11.27 -8.17
CA TYR A 187 -11.34 -11.21 -6.79
C TYR A 187 -11.50 -9.75 -6.35
N THR A 188 -12.56 -9.51 -5.58
CA THR A 188 -12.77 -8.28 -4.82
C THR A 188 -12.61 -8.60 -3.35
N VAL A 189 -11.63 -7.99 -2.69
CA VAL A 189 -11.53 -8.00 -1.23
C VAL A 189 -11.95 -6.65 -0.67
N VAL A 190 -12.76 -6.67 0.38
CA VAL A 190 -13.16 -5.48 1.14
C VAL A 190 -12.81 -5.71 2.60
N LEU A 191 -12.05 -4.78 3.17
CA LEU A 191 -11.78 -4.69 4.60
C LEU A 191 -12.59 -3.52 5.15
N LYS A 192 -13.58 -3.78 6.01
CA LYS A 192 -14.35 -2.71 6.67
C LYS A 192 -13.91 -2.56 8.11
N PHE A 193 -13.62 -1.33 8.49
CA PHE A 193 -13.06 -0.97 9.79
C PHE A 193 -14.12 -0.24 10.61
N GLU A 194 -14.36 -0.79 11.78
CA GLU A 194 -14.99 -0.10 12.90
C GLU A 194 -13.89 0.24 13.92
N THR A 195 -14.19 1.05 14.93
CA THR A 195 -13.21 1.51 15.94
C THR A 195 -12.37 0.36 16.53
N ASP A 196 -13.01 -0.77 16.86
CA ASP A 196 -12.36 -1.91 17.52
C ASP A 196 -12.53 -3.23 16.76
N SER A 197 -12.91 -3.18 15.48
CA SER A 197 -13.04 -4.40 14.68
C SER A 197 -12.77 -4.18 13.21
N VAL A 198 -12.35 -5.24 12.55
CA VAL A 198 -12.23 -5.31 11.09
C VAL A 198 -12.98 -6.53 10.60
N SER A 199 -13.76 -6.36 9.54
CA SER A 199 -14.42 -7.46 8.83
C SER A 199 -13.78 -7.68 7.46
N PHE A 200 -13.61 -8.95 7.11
CA PHE A 200 -12.96 -9.40 5.88
C PHE A 200 -14.03 -9.93 4.94
N MET A 201 -14.20 -9.32 3.77
CA MET A 201 -15.11 -9.80 2.74
C MET A 201 -14.33 -10.15 1.48
N LEU A 202 -14.67 -11.27 0.84
CA LEU A 202 -14.14 -11.68 -0.45
C LEU A 202 -15.29 -12.00 -1.40
N ASN A 203 -15.35 -11.35 -2.55
CA ASN A 203 -16.44 -11.44 -3.53
C ASN A 203 -17.82 -11.30 -2.85
N ASN A 204 -17.95 -10.27 -2.02
CA ASN A 204 -19.12 -9.95 -1.20
C ASN A 204 -19.52 -11.00 -0.15
N LYS A 205 -18.71 -12.04 0.09
CA LYS A 205 -18.92 -13.02 1.16
C LYS A 205 -18.04 -12.68 2.36
N ASN A 206 -18.63 -12.60 3.55
CA ASN A 206 -17.86 -12.48 4.78
C ASN A 206 -17.04 -13.77 4.99
N ILE A 207 -15.73 -13.62 5.14
CA ILE A 207 -14.78 -14.72 5.37
C ILE A 207 -14.16 -14.66 6.77
N GLY A 208 -14.48 -13.64 7.56
CA GLY A 208 -14.07 -13.53 8.95
C GLY A 208 -14.14 -12.11 9.48
N SER A 209 -13.90 -11.97 10.78
CA SER A 209 -13.70 -10.68 11.44
C SER A 209 -12.70 -10.83 12.58
N TYR A 210 -12.12 -9.73 13.00
CA TYR A 210 -11.23 -9.67 14.14
C TYR A 210 -11.48 -8.41 14.95
N SER A 211 -11.44 -8.53 16.27
CA SER A 211 -11.63 -7.41 17.19
C SER A 211 -10.39 -7.18 18.04
N SER A 212 -9.92 -5.94 18.04
CA SER A 212 -8.80 -5.45 18.84
C SER A 212 -8.86 -3.92 18.84
N ARG A 213 -8.19 -3.31 19.81
CA ARG A 213 -8.11 -1.85 19.90
C ARG A 213 -7.32 -1.28 18.73
N GLU A 214 -7.75 -0.10 18.27
CA GLU A 214 -7.01 0.77 17.35
C GLU A 214 -6.67 0.19 15.97
N LEU A 215 -7.48 -0.77 15.47
CA LEU A 215 -7.30 -1.40 14.16
C LEU A 215 -7.41 -0.44 12.98
N ASN A 216 -8.06 0.71 13.18
CA ASN A 216 -8.33 1.70 12.15
C ASN A 216 -7.31 2.85 12.10
N THR A 217 -6.27 2.84 12.93
CA THR A 217 -5.23 3.87 12.96
C THR A 217 -3.95 3.39 12.28
N GLY A 218 -2.90 4.22 12.17
CA GLY A 218 -1.57 3.80 11.72
C GLY A 218 -1.43 3.56 10.20
N MET A 219 -0.23 3.11 9.80
CA MET A 219 0.13 3.03 8.39
C MET A 219 -0.59 1.89 7.66
N ILE A 220 -1.09 2.20 6.46
CA ILE A 220 -1.60 1.22 5.51
C ILE A 220 -0.52 0.88 4.50
N ALA A 221 -0.37 -0.41 4.24
CA ALA A 221 0.57 -0.91 3.26
C ALA A 221 0.00 -2.00 2.37
N LEU A 222 0.52 -2.08 1.15
CA LEU A 222 0.24 -3.15 0.21
C LEU A 222 1.55 -3.79 -0.22
N THR A 223 1.63 -5.12 -0.11
CA THR A 223 2.78 -5.91 -0.54
C THR A 223 2.30 -7.12 -1.31
N GLY A 224 3.04 -7.52 -2.34
CA GLY A 224 2.80 -8.77 -3.04
C GLY A 224 3.98 -9.72 -2.94
N GLY A 225 3.81 -10.94 -3.45
CA GLY A 225 4.92 -11.88 -3.64
C GLY A 225 5.85 -11.54 -4.82
N TRP A 226 6.76 -12.46 -5.10
CA TRP A 226 7.65 -12.51 -6.26
C TRP A 226 6.86 -12.69 -7.56
N ILE A 227 5.78 -13.50 -7.54
CA ILE A 227 4.86 -13.64 -8.68
C ILE A 227 3.93 -12.42 -8.77
N PRO A 228 3.86 -11.73 -9.93
CA PRO A 228 2.97 -10.58 -10.09
C PRO A 228 1.48 -10.93 -9.98
N ILE A 229 0.76 -10.03 -9.34
CA ILE A 229 -0.69 -9.89 -9.22
C ILE A 229 -1.05 -8.60 -9.95
N THR A 230 -2.16 -8.62 -10.67
CA THR A 230 -2.73 -7.43 -11.25
C THR A 230 -3.70 -6.85 -10.24
N ILE A 231 -3.52 -5.61 -9.83
CA ILE A 231 -4.54 -4.88 -9.08
C ILE A 231 -5.29 -4.06 -10.12
N ASN A 232 -6.59 -4.31 -10.26
CA ASN A 232 -7.49 -3.64 -11.20
C ASN A 232 -8.05 -2.35 -10.60
N GLU A 233 -8.34 -2.38 -9.30
CA GLU A 233 -8.86 -1.26 -8.54
C GLU A 233 -8.32 -1.32 -7.10
N LEU A 234 -8.00 -0.17 -6.55
CA LEU A 234 -7.66 0.01 -5.15
C LEU A 234 -8.32 1.30 -4.69
N LYS A 235 -9.18 1.19 -3.68
CA LYS A 235 -9.86 2.30 -3.03
C LYS A 235 -9.68 2.18 -1.53
N ILE A 236 -9.37 3.30 -0.88
CA ILE A 236 -9.28 3.40 0.57
C ILE A 236 -10.11 4.60 0.99
N SER A 237 -11.18 4.38 1.73
CA SER A 237 -11.90 5.47 2.37
C SER A 237 -11.37 5.66 3.79
N ALA A 238 -11.11 6.90 4.15
CA ALA A 238 -10.56 7.24 5.45
C ALA A 238 -10.96 8.65 5.89
N LEU A 239 -10.90 8.89 7.19
CA LEU A 239 -10.90 10.21 7.78
C LEU A 239 -9.47 10.76 7.76
N GLY A 240 -9.26 11.89 7.09
CA GLY A 240 -8.00 12.62 7.07
C GLY A 240 -7.71 13.35 8.38
N ALA A 241 -6.54 13.97 8.44
CA ALA A 241 -6.06 14.66 9.65
C ALA A 241 -6.89 15.89 10.05
N ASP A 242 -7.57 16.50 9.08
CA ASP A 242 -8.49 17.64 9.24
C ASP A 242 -9.94 17.19 9.55
N GLY A 243 -10.16 15.89 9.74
CA GLY A 243 -11.49 15.34 9.98
C GLY A 243 -12.35 15.26 8.71
N THR A 244 -11.80 15.50 7.53
CA THR A 244 -12.53 15.33 6.26
C THR A 244 -12.44 13.89 5.77
N GLU A 245 -13.52 13.40 5.16
CA GLU A 245 -13.47 12.13 4.47
C GLU A 245 -12.71 12.28 3.16
N ALA A 246 -11.77 11.37 2.94
CA ALA A 246 -10.99 11.30 1.72
C ALA A 246 -11.01 9.87 1.18
N GLU A 247 -11.10 9.77 -0.15
CA GLU A 247 -10.87 8.53 -0.87
C GLU A 247 -9.48 8.59 -1.50
N TYR A 248 -8.68 7.57 -1.22
CA TYR A 248 -7.36 7.38 -1.82
C TYR A 248 -7.45 6.22 -2.80
N SER A 249 -6.78 6.35 -3.94
CA SER A 249 -6.83 5.35 -4.98
C SER A 249 -5.44 4.94 -5.45
N GLY A 250 -5.33 3.68 -5.85
CA GLY A 250 -4.07 3.14 -6.35
C GLY A 250 -3.89 3.39 -7.84
N LEU A 251 -4.89 3.13 -8.66
CA LEU A 251 -4.65 2.79 -10.06
C LEU A 251 -5.28 3.75 -11.06
N VAL A 252 -4.52 4.04 -12.12
CA VAL A 252 -5.10 4.42 -13.41
C VAL A 252 -5.54 3.10 -14.08
N PRO A 253 -6.83 2.92 -14.41
CA PRO A 253 -7.31 1.69 -15.02
C PRO A 253 -6.55 1.41 -16.33
N GLN A 254 -6.05 0.18 -16.49
CA GLN A 254 -5.70 -0.31 -17.82
C GLN A 254 -6.99 -0.74 -18.50
N PHE A 255 -7.39 0.02 -19.52
CA PHE A 255 -8.42 -0.39 -20.45
C PHE A 255 -8.11 -1.81 -20.96
N HIS A 256 -9.09 -2.70 -20.81
CA HIS A 256 -9.11 -3.96 -21.52
C HIS A 256 -8.87 -3.69 -23.01
N ARG A 257 -8.06 -4.53 -23.64
CA ARG A 257 -8.05 -4.64 -25.11
C ARG A 257 -9.49 -4.78 -25.57
N GLY A 258 -9.99 -3.75 -26.25
CA GLY A 258 -11.16 -3.90 -27.10
C GLY A 258 -10.90 -5.08 -28.03
N GLY A 259 -11.89 -5.96 -28.11
CA GLY A 259 -11.94 -6.93 -29.17
C GLY A 259 -11.97 -6.22 -30.52
N THR A 260 -11.08 -6.65 -31.40
CA THR A 260 -11.35 -7.14 -32.76
C THR A 260 -10.12 -7.93 -33.18
#